data_AF-A0A928CCH1-F1
#
_entry.id   AF-A0A928CCH1-F1
#
_cell.length_a   1.000
_cell.length_b   1.000
_cell.length_c   1.000
_cell.angle_alpha   90.00
_cell.angle_beta   90.00
_cell.angle_gamma   90.00
#
_symmetry.space_group_name_H-M   'P 1'
#
loop_
_entity.id
_entity.type
_entity.pdbx_description
1 polymer ?
#
loop_
_entity_poly.entity_id
_entity_poly.type
_entity_poly.pdbx_seq_one_letter_code
_entity_poly.pdbx_strand_id
1 'polypeptide(L)'
;MKEYNPKPIDLSEVELPDNLTELREAIAENAHDIWALSRKNEGWTYGPKRDDDKKQNPCMVPYRELPESEKEYDREMAMQTIKLMYKLGYELVKRKDTDLYRTLMIKIFNASFDLKCPKCEKNGIKTPIAIYDVFCSKCGHELDIDWDLYKL
;
A
#
# COMPACT_ATOMS: atom_id res chain seq x y z
N MET A 1 28.46 -1.13 -27.75
CA MET A 1 27.38 -1.50 -26.81
C MET A 1 28.04 -1.86 -25.49
N LYS A 2 27.60 -1.33 -24.35
CA LYS A 2 28.16 -1.76 -23.06
C LYS A 2 27.52 -3.09 -22.68
N GLU A 3 28.34 -4.10 -22.39
CA GLU A 3 27.84 -5.38 -21.90
C GLU A 3 27.49 -5.25 -20.40
N TYR A 4 26.26 -5.61 -20.04
CA TYR A 4 25.73 -5.57 -18.68
C TYR A 4 25.22 -6.95 -18.30
N ASN A 5 25.77 -7.54 -17.24
CA ASN A 5 25.41 -8.86 -16.73
C ASN A 5 24.92 -8.72 -15.27
N PRO A 6 23.60 -8.52 -15.04
CA PRO A 6 23.07 -8.31 -13.70
C PRO A 6 23.24 -9.55 -12.83
N LYS A 7 23.74 -9.35 -11.60
CA LYS A 7 23.89 -10.39 -10.57
C LYS A 7 23.34 -9.85 -9.25
N PRO A 8 22.04 -10.00 -8.98
CA PRO A 8 21.47 -9.57 -7.70
C PRO A 8 22.07 -10.38 -6.54
N ILE A 9 22.03 -9.81 -5.34
CA ILE A 9 22.40 -10.53 -4.11
C ILE A 9 21.41 -11.69 -3.93
N ASP A 10 21.92 -12.89 -3.65
CA ASP A 10 21.07 -14.04 -3.36
C ASP A 10 20.41 -13.87 -1.99
N LEU A 11 19.08 -13.91 -1.95
CA LEU A 11 18.24 -13.73 -0.75
C LEU A 11 17.39 -14.97 -0.45
N SER A 12 17.63 -16.09 -1.14
CA SER A 12 16.85 -17.32 -1.00
C SER A 12 16.85 -17.87 0.43
N GLU A 13 18.00 -17.83 1.10
CA GLU A 13 18.20 -18.31 2.48
C GLU A 13 17.79 -17.28 3.56
N VAL A 14 17.34 -16.08 3.18
CA VAL A 14 16.92 -15.07 4.16
C VAL A 14 15.50 -15.37 4.63
N GLU A 15 15.38 -15.79 5.89
CA GLU A 15 14.11 -15.92 6.60
C GLU A 15 13.82 -14.63 7.39
N LEU A 16 12.58 -14.14 7.29
CA LEU A 16 12.15 -12.93 7.97
C LEU A 16 11.24 -13.27 9.15
N PRO A 17 11.33 -12.53 10.27
CA PRO A 17 10.31 -12.55 11.33
C PRO A 17 8.91 -12.21 10.81
N ASP A 18 7.86 -12.80 11.39
CA ASP A 18 6.45 -12.62 10.96
C ASP A 18 6.01 -11.15 10.87
N ASN A 19 6.47 -10.31 11.80
CA ASN A 19 6.14 -8.89 11.80
C ASN A 19 6.70 -8.13 10.59
N LEU A 20 7.74 -8.64 9.93
CA LEU A 20 8.27 -8.10 8.68
C LEU A 20 7.56 -8.69 7.46
N THR A 21 6.94 -9.87 7.59
CA THR A 21 6.05 -10.41 6.56
C THR A 21 4.78 -9.57 6.41
N GLU A 22 4.21 -9.06 7.51
CA GLU A 22 3.08 -8.12 7.46
C GLU A 22 3.44 -6.80 6.75
N LEU A 23 4.69 -6.34 6.89
CA LEU A 23 5.19 -5.12 6.27
C LEU A 23 5.15 -5.19 4.73
N ARG A 24 5.23 -6.40 4.17
CA ARG A 24 5.18 -6.64 2.72
C ARG A 24 3.95 -6.01 2.05
N GLU A 25 2.75 -6.25 2.59
CA GLU A 25 1.52 -5.73 1.98
C GLU A 25 1.46 -4.21 2.07
N ALA A 26 1.84 -3.63 3.21
CA ALA A 26 1.84 -2.19 3.40
C ALA A 26 2.82 -1.49 2.43
N ILE A 27 3.99 -2.08 2.18
CA ILE A 27 4.94 -1.56 1.18
C ILE A 27 4.38 -1.69 -0.24
N ALA A 28 3.81 -2.84 -0.59
CA ALA A 28 3.24 -3.08 -1.91
C ALA A 28 2.10 -2.09 -2.23
N GLU A 29 1.15 -1.93 -1.31
CA GLU A 29 0.02 -1.00 -1.44
C GLU A 29 0.51 0.45 -1.56
N ASN A 30 1.43 0.88 -0.70
CA ASN A 30 1.97 2.24 -0.76
C ASN A 30 2.80 2.49 -2.04
N ALA A 31 3.55 1.51 -2.53
CA ALA A 31 4.29 1.62 -3.80
C ALA A 31 3.33 1.79 -4.99
N HIS A 32 2.24 1.03 -5.01
CA HIS A 32 1.18 1.17 -6.00
C HIS A 32 0.53 2.55 -5.94
N ASP A 33 0.19 3.05 -4.75
CA ASP A 33 -0.42 4.37 -4.58
C ASP A 33 0.51 5.51 -5.03
N ILE A 34 1.82 5.41 -4.74
CA ILE A 34 2.83 6.37 -5.23
C ILE A 34 2.89 6.35 -6.77
N TRP A 35 2.92 5.15 -7.37
CA TRP A 35 2.91 4.99 -8.82
C TRP A 35 1.63 5.59 -9.42
N ALA A 36 0.46 5.24 -8.88
CA ALA A 36 -0.84 5.69 -9.37
C ALA A 36 -1.00 7.21 -9.24
N LEU A 37 -0.51 7.80 -8.13
CA LEU A 37 -0.49 9.25 -7.94
C LEU A 37 0.38 9.94 -9.00
N SER A 38 1.59 9.44 -9.24
CA SER A 38 2.48 9.99 -10.28
C SER A 38 1.81 9.90 -11.66
N ARG A 39 1.22 8.74 -11.99
CA ARG A 39 0.51 8.54 -13.26
C ARG A 39 -0.68 9.48 -13.38
N LYS A 40 -1.46 9.66 -12.32
CA LYS A 40 -2.58 10.60 -12.30
C LYS A 40 -2.12 12.04 -12.54
N ASN A 41 -1.01 12.46 -11.94
CA ASN A 41 -0.43 13.79 -12.17
C ASN A 41 0.07 13.98 -13.61
N GLU A 42 0.48 12.90 -14.28
CA GLU A 42 0.82 12.89 -15.70
C GLU A 42 -0.41 12.84 -16.63
N GLY A 43 -1.64 12.79 -16.07
CA GLY A 43 -2.90 12.74 -16.81
C GLY A 43 -3.37 11.32 -17.16
N TRP A 44 -2.79 10.28 -16.55
CA TRP A 44 -3.27 8.92 -16.75
C TRP A 44 -4.61 8.67 -16.07
N THR A 45 -5.43 7.84 -16.70
CA THR A 45 -6.75 7.44 -16.23
C THR A 45 -6.94 5.94 -16.34
N TYR A 46 -8.01 5.44 -15.73
CA TYR A 46 -8.41 4.05 -15.91
C TYR A 46 -8.87 3.77 -17.36
N GLY A 47 -8.44 2.64 -17.88
CA GLY A 47 -9.01 2.02 -19.08
C GLY A 47 -8.83 0.51 -19.05
N PRO A 48 -9.68 -0.27 -19.73
CA PRO A 48 -9.70 -1.73 -19.65
C PRO A 48 -8.43 -2.41 -20.23
N LYS A 49 -7.64 -1.65 -21.00
CA LYS A 49 -6.35 -2.06 -21.56
C LYS A 49 -5.41 -0.86 -21.52
N ARG A 50 -4.11 -1.12 -21.55
CA ARG A 50 -3.10 -0.06 -21.65
C ARG A 50 -3.18 0.61 -23.03
N ASP A 51 -3.30 1.93 -23.03
CA ASP A 51 -3.33 2.79 -24.22
C ASP A 51 -2.53 4.06 -23.89
N ASP A 52 -1.30 4.13 -24.35
CA ASP A 52 -0.36 5.21 -23.99
C ASP A 52 -0.74 6.55 -24.64
N ASP A 53 -1.35 6.51 -25.84
CA ASP A 53 -1.82 7.71 -26.56
C ASP A 53 -2.96 8.40 -25.81
N LYS A 54 -3.89 7.61 -25.26
CA LYS A 54 -4.97 8.11 -24.39
C LYS A 54 -4.58 8.21 -22.93
N LYS A 55 -3.36 7.81 -22.57
CA LYS A 55 -2.87 7.67 -21.19
C LYS A 55 -3.85 6.86 -20.31
N GLN A 56 -4.20 5.67 -20.76
CA GLN A 56 -5.06 4.75 -20.01
C GLN A 56 -4.28 3.53 -19.56
N ASN A 57 -4.52 3.08 -18.33
CA ASN A 57 -3.92 1.86 -17.80
C ASN A 57 -4.93 1.11 -16.89
N PRO A 58 -5.08 -0.22 -17.01
CA PRO A 58 -6.01 -1.00 -16.18
C PRO A 58 -5.66 -0.98 -14.70
N CYS A 59 -4.40 -0.75 -14.35
CA CYS A 59 -3.95 -0.67 -12.96
C CYS A 59 -4.26 0.68 -12.30
N MET A 60 -4.89 1.64 -12.99
CA MET A 60 -5.35 2.91 -12.38
C MET A 60 -6.62 2.71 -11.53
N VAL A 61 -6.55 1.77 -10.58
CA VAL A 61 -7.56 1.38 -9.60
C VAL A 61 -6.89 1.27 -8.22
N PRO A 62 -7.64 1.27 -7.11
CA PRO A 62 -7.07 1.03 -5.78
C PRO A 62 -6.34 -0.33 -5.72
N TYR A 63 -5.26 -0.42 -4.93
CA TYR A 63 -4.44 -1.64 -4.83
C TYR A 63 -5.28 -2.90 -4.59
N ARG A 64 -6.26 -2.84 -3.68
CA ARG A 64 -7.18 -3.95 -3.38
C ARG A 64 -7.96 -4.49 -4.60
N GLU A 65 -8.21 -3.65 -5.60
CA GLU A 65 -8.94 -3.98 -6.83
C GLU A 65 -8.03 -4.48 -7.96
N LEU A 66 -6.71 -4.49 -7.76
CA LEU A 66 -5.78 -5.07 -8.73
C LEU A 66 -5.98 -6.59 -8.88
N PRO A 67 -5.69 -7.13 -10.07
CA PRO A 67 -5.50 -8.56 -10.25
C PRO A 67 -4.42 -9.09 -9.30
N GLU A 68 -4.58 -10.31 -8.77
CA GLU A 68 -3.59 -10.90 -7.87
C GLU A 68 -2.21 -11.05 -8.51
N SER A 69 -2.12 -11.21 -9.83
CA SER A 69 -0.83 -11.24 -10.54
C SER A 69 -0.06 -9.92 -10.45
N GLU A 70 -0.76 -8.78 -10.48
CA GLU A 70 -0.14 -7.46 -10.34
C GLU A 70 0.28 -7.21 -8.89
N LYS A 71 -0.58 -7.57 -7.93
CA LYS A 71 -0.22 -7.50 -6.50
C LYS A 71 0.98 -8.36 -6.16
N GLU A 72 1.09 -9.56 -6.74
CA GLU A 72 2.21 -10.45 -6.47
C GLU A 72 3.54 -9.87 -6.95
N TYR A 73 3.55 -9.13 -8.05
CA TYR A 73 4.73 -8.41 -8.51
C TYR A 73 5.20 -7.36 -7.49
N ASP A 74 4.27 -6.56 -6.95
CA ASP A 74 4.57 -5.55 -5.94
C ASP A 74 5.00 -6.18 -4.60
N ARG A 75 4.35 -7.29 -4.19
CA ARG A 75 4.70 -8.06 -3.00
C ARG A 75 6.08 -8.67 -3.09
N GLU A 76 6.46 -9.20 -4.25
CA GLU A 76 7.79 -9.77 -4.46
C GLU A 76 8.86 -8.68 -4.38
N MET A 77 8.63 -7.53 -5.02
CA MET A 77 9.52 -6.37 -4.91
C MET A 77 9.69 -5.93 -3.45
N ALA A 78 8.59 -5.82 -2.70
CA ALA A 78 8.61 -5.48 -1.28
C ALA A 78 9.40 -6.52 -0.46
N MET A 79 9.14 -7.81 -0.68
CA MET A 79 9.79 -8.91 0.02
C MET A 79 11.31 -8.94 -0.24
N GLN A 80 11.74 -8.83 -1.49
CA GLN A 80 13.16 -8.77 -1.86
C GLN A 80 13.85 -7.57 -1.19
N THR A 81 13.17 -6.42 -1.13
CA THR A 81 13.69 -5.22 -0.45
C THR A 81 13.89 -5.45 1.04
N ILE A 82 12.90 -6.00 1.74
CA ILE A 82 12.99 -6.27 3.18
C ILE A 82 14.08 -7.32 3.47
N LYS A 83 14.15 -8.40 2.69
CA LYS A 83 15.20 -9.42 2.80
C LYS A 83 16.60 -8.84 2.60
N LEU A 84 16.77 -7.95 1.63
CA LEU A 84 18.05 -7.30 1.38
C LEU A 84 18.47 -6.45 2.59
N MET A 85 17.56 -5.63 3.13
CA MET A 85 17.85 -4.81 4.32
C MET A 85 18.28 -5.69 5.50
N TYR A 86 17.57 -6.79 5.74
CA TYR A 86 17.90 -7.73 6.80
C TYR A 86 19.27 -8.39 6.59
N LYS A 87 19.57 -8.86 5.37
CA LYS A 87 20.88 -9.45 5.02
C LYS A 87 22.04 -8.46 5.14
N LEU A 88 21.77 -7.17 4.96
CA LEU A 88 22.74 -6.10 5.16
C LEU A 88 22.95 -5.73 6.65
N GLY A 89 22.23 -6.37 7.57
CA GLY A 89 22.38 -6.19 9.02
C GLY A 89 21.54 -5.05 9.60
N TYR A 90 20.53 -4.55 8.87
CA TYR A 90 19.58 -3.58 9.41
C TYR A 90 18.46 -4.29 10.17
N GLU A 91 18.11 -3.73 11.32
CA GLU A 91 16.98 -4.20 12.12
C GLU A 91 15.81 -3.22 12.01
N LEU A 92 14.63 -3.75 11.65
CA LEU A 92 13.37 -3.00 11.67
C LEU A 92 12.51 -3.46 12.85
N VAL A 93 12.23 -2.52 13.75
CA VAL A 93 11.39 -2.76 14.93
C VAL A 93 10.02 -2.11 14.73
N LYS A 94 8.96 -2.91 14.80
CA LYS A 94 7.56 -2.42 14.72
C LYS A 94 7.20 -1.68 16.01
N ARG A 95 7.22 -0.34 15.95
CA ARG A 95 6.84 0.53 17.07
C ARG A 95 5.33 0.64 17.22
N LYS A 96 4.84 0.28 18.40
CA LYS A 96 3.40 0.27 18.73
C LYS A 96 2.90 1.58 19.35
N ASP A 97 3.82 2.48 19.65
CA ASP A 97 3.56 3.77 20.29
C ASP A 97 3.46 4.91 19.27
N THR A 98 3.66 4.63 17.98
CA THR A 98 3.38 5.61 16.94
C THR A 98 1.88 5.86 16.86
N ASP A 99 1.56 7.11 16.60
CA ASP A 99 0.21 7.55 16.30
C ASP A 99 -0.38 6.65 15.21
N LEU A 100 0.14 6.67 13.98
CA LEU A 100 -0.39 5.83 12.89
C LEU A 100 -0.67 4.37 13.29
N TYR A 101 0.24 3.70 14.01
CA TYR A 101 0.00 2.34 14.49
C TYR A 101 -1.25 2.22 15.37
N ARG A 102 -1.44 3.12 16.33
CA ARG A 102 -2.63 3.10 17.22
C ARG A 102 -3.92 3.20 16.41
N THR A 103 -3.97 4.08 15.40
CA THR A 103 -5.15 4.21 14.52
C THR A 103 -5.40 2.96 13.73
N LEU A 104 -4.36 2.41 13.11
CA LEU A 104 -4.48 1.19 12.34
C LEU A 104 -5.00 0.06 13.24
N MET A 105 -4.45 -0.08 14.45
CA MET A 105 -4.92 -1.08 15.42
C MET A 105 -6.38 -0.88 15.84
N ILE A 106 -6.85 0.35 16.03
CA ILE A 106 -8.27 0.64 16.30
C ILE A 106 -9.13 0.15 15.11
N LYS A 107 -8.71 0.40 13.86
CA LYS A 107 -9.40 -0.13 12.67
C LYS A 107 -9.40 -1.67 12.65
N ILE A 108 -8.30 -2.33 13.03
CA ILE A 108 -8.20 -3.80 13.10
C ILE A 108 -9.11 -4.38 14.20
N PHE A 109 -9.06 -3.84 15.41
CA PHE A 109 -9.81 -4.39 16.55
C PHE A 109 -11.30 -4.14 16.44
N ASN A 110 -11.69 -3.02 15.81
CA ASN A 110 -13.08 -2.75 15.45
C ASN A 110 -13.47 -3.40 14.12
N ALA A 111 -12.75 -4.40 13.60
CA ALA A 111 -13.02 -5.08 12.32
C ALA A 111 -14.30 -5.95 12.31
N SER A 112 -15.33 -5.50 13.02
CA SER A 112 -16.70 -5.68 12.57
C SER A 112 -17.06 -4.42 11.76
N PHE A 113 -17.58 -4.58 10.55
CA PHE A 113 -18.21 -3.55 9.72
C PHE A 113 -17.30 -2.76 8.78
N ASP A 114 -17.37 -3.10 7.49
CA ASP A 114 -17.53 -2.19 6.35
C ASP A 114 -17.12 -0.73 6.60
N LEU A 115 -15.85 -0.48 6.93
CA LEU A 115 -15.37 0.88 7.14
C LEU A 115 -15.54 1.61 5.81
N LYS A 116 -16.32 2.69 5.85
CA LYS A 116 -16.63 3.52 4.70
C LYS A 116 -16.15 4.92 4.93
N CYS A 117 -15.77 5.59 3.85
CA CYS A 117 -15.38 6.98 3.94
C CYS A 117 -16.57 7.83 4.41
N PRO A 118 -16.48 8.52 5.56
CA PRO A 118 -17.61 9.28 6.12
C PRO A 118 -18.04 10.42 5.18
N LYS A 119 -17.08 10.99 4.43
CA LYS A 119 -17.36 12.00 3.40
C LYS A 119 -18.10 11.41 2.19
N CYS A 120 -17.78 10.19 1.77
CA CYS A 120 -18.50 9.52 0.68
C CYS A 120 -19.90 9.07 1.12
N GLU A 121 -20.05 8.58 2.35
CA GLU A 121 -21.34 8.12 2.87
C GLU A 121 -22.38 9.23 2.98
N LYS A 122 -21.98 10.44 3.39
CA LYS A 122 -22.85 11.63 3.37
C LYS A 122 -23.43 11.93 1.99
N ASN A 123 -22.76 11.49 0.93
CA ASN A 123 -23.19 11.65 -0.46
C ASN A 123 -23.83 10.36 -1.04
N GLY A 124 -24.16 9.38 -0.20
CA GLY A 124 -24.75 8.11 -0.60
C GLY A 124 -23.77 7.14 -1.31
N ILE A 125 -22.48 7.45 -1.34
CA ILE A 125 -21.46 6.64 -2.02
C ILE A 125 -20.80 5.71 -1.01
N LYS A 126 -20.94 4.40 -1.21
CA LYS A 126 -20.19 3.40 -0.45
C LYS A 126 -18.78 3.28 -1.02
N THR A 127 -17.77 3.71 -0.26
CA THR A 127 -16.36 3.51 -0.61
C THR A 127 -15.70 2.70 0.50
N PRO A 128 -15.34 1.43 0.26
CA PRO A 128 -14.65 0.61 1.24
C PRO A 128 -13.29 1.21 1.59
N ILE A 129 -12.90 1.08 2.85
CA ILE A 129 -11.61 1.49 3.38
C ILE A 129 -10.84 0.23 3.78
N ALA A 130 -9.62 0.10 3.28
CA ALA A 130 -8.68 -0.93 3.70
C ALA A 130 -8.02 -0.58 5.03
N ILE A 131 -7.48 -1.59 5.71
CA ILE A 131 -6.90 -1.45 7.04
C ILE A 131 -5.76 -0.43 7.08
N TYR A 132 -4.98 -0.35 6.00
CA TYR A 132 -3.82 0.54 5.84
C TYR A 132 -4.14 1.87 5.13
N ASP A 133 -5.38 2.08 4.67
CA ASP A 133 -5.77 3.32 4.02
C ASP A 133 -5.69 4.50 5.00
N VAL A 134 -4.86 5.48 4.68
CA VAL A 134 -4.82 6.79 5.36
C VAL A 134 -5.78 7.77 4.69
N PHE A 135 -5.97 7.64 3.37
CA PHE A 135 -6.84 8.49 2.56
C PHE A 135 -7.90 7.66 1.84
N CYS A 136 -9.08 8.25 1.63
CA CYS A 136 -10.12 7.63 0.83
C CYS A 136 -9.74 7.59 -0.66
N SER A 137 -9.64 6.39 -1.23
CA SER A 137 -9.36 6.15 -2.65
C SER A 137 -10.34 6.84 -3.63
N LYS A 138 -11.58 7.14 -3.20
CA LYS A 138 -12.58 7.81 -4.04
C LYS A 138 -12.50 9.34 -4.02
N CYS A 139 -12.38 9.94 -2.82
CA CYS A 139 -12.53 11.39 -2.65
C CYS A 139 -11.31 12.11 -2.07
N GLY A 140 -10.24 11.37 -1.73
CA GLY A 140 -9.02 11.92 -1.16
C GLY A 140 -9.18 12.49 0.26
N HIS A 141 -10.31 12.26 0.92
CA HIS A 141 -10.49 12.64 2.31
C HIS A 141 -9.51 11.87 3.19
N GLU A 142 -8.72 12.60 3.97
CA GLU A 142 -7.98 12.03 5.09
C GLU A 142 -8.98 11.38 6.05
N LEU A 143 -8.76 10.11 6.37
CA LEU A 143 -9.64 9.34 7.23
C LEU A 143 -9.32 9.75 8.66
N ASP A 144 -9.94 10.87 9.05
CA ASP A 144 -9.66 11.72 10.21
C ASP A 144 -9.19 10.93 11.43
N ILE A 145 -8.05 11.37 11.98
CA ILE A 145 -7.51 10.83 13.20
C ILE A 145 -7.47 11.93 14.24
N ASP A 146 -8.48 11.93 15.11
CA ASP A 146 -8.44 12.74 16.32
C ASP A 146 -7.60 12.04 17.39
N TRP A 147 -6.34 12.45 17.48
CA TRP A 147 -5.37 11.97 18.46
C TRP A 147 -5.61 12.50 19.88
N ASP A 148 -6.39 13.58 20.04
CA ASP A 148 -6.65 14.20 21.34
C ASP A 148 -7.72 13.45 22.14
N LEU A 149 -8.55 12.61 21.48
CA LEU A 149 -9.54 11.75 22.15
C LEU A 149 -8.94 10.54 22.88
N TYR A 150 -7.64 10.25 22.70
CA TYR A 150 -6.99 9.04 23.22
C TYR A 150 -5.75 9.32 24.09
N LYS A 151 -5.57 10.56 24.52
CA LYS A 151 -4.73 10.86 25.70
C LYS A 151 -5.50 10.39 26.95
N LEU A 152 -5.33 9.11 27.31
CA LEU A 152 -5.56 8.65 28.68
C LEU A 152 -4.36 9.04 29.55
#